data_AF-I4CV78-F1
#
_entry.id   AF-I4CV78-F1
#
_cell.length_a   1.000
_cell.length_b   1.000
_cell.length_c   1.000
_cell.angle_alpha   90.00
_cell.angle_beta   90.00
_cell.angle_gamma   90.00
#
_symmetry.space_group_name_H-M   'P 1'
#
loop_
_entity.id
_entity.type
_entity.pdbx_description
1 polymer ?
#
loop_
_entity_poly.entity_id
_entity_poly.type
_entity_poly.pdbx_seq_one_letter_code
_entity_poly.pdbx_strand_id
1 'polypeptide(L)'
;MTAQAVAQARSVGATDAYEELVLAESKLSKAQAALEAGDNREARLLAEQAELDARLAESRVLKDKREAQIDDLNRRIQRLRQLLGEAR
;
A
#
# COMPACT_ATOMS: atom_id res chain seq x y z
N MET A 1 0.56 11.35 12.51
CA MET A 1 0.50 9.87 12.30
C MET A 1 -0.14 9.54 10.97
N THR A 2 -1.34 10.05 10.65
CA THR A 2 -2.00 9.85 9.34
C THR A 2 -1.16 10.23 8.10
N ALA A 3 -0.61 11.45 8.04
CA ALA A 3 0.20 11.86 6.88
C ALA A 3 1.46 11.00 6.70
N GLN A 4 2.02 10.48 7.79
CA GLN A 4 3.13 9.54 7.75
C GLN A 4 2.70 8.19 7.15
N ALA A 5 1.52 7.67 7.48
CA ALA A 5 1.01 6.43 6.90
C ALA A 5 0.79 6.57 5.38
N VAL A 6 0.26 7.70 4.91
CA VAL A 6 0.13 7.99 3.46
C VAL A 6 1.51 8.03 2.80
N ALA A 7 2.49 8.69 3.42
CA ALA A 7 3.86 8.73 2.90
C ALA A 7 4.53 7.34 2.88
N GLN A 8 4.26 6.49 3.87
CA GLN A 8 4.75 5.10 3.90
C GLN A 8 4.13 4.25 2.79
N ALA A 9 2.82 4.35 2.58
CA ALA A 9 2.16 3.67 1.46
C ALA A 9 2.80 4.08 0.11
N ARG A 10 3.02 5.38 -0.10
CA ARG A 10 3.71 5.87 -1.31
C ARG A 10 5.15 5.39 -1.42
N SER A 11 5.91 5.36 -0.33
CA SER A 11 7.32 4.93 -0.35
C SER A 11 7.49 3.45 -0.68
N VAL A 12 6.54 2.60 -0.28
CA VAL A 12 6.52 1.18 -0.70
C VAL A 12 6.00 0.99 -2.12
N GLY A 13 5.57 2.04 -2.82
CA GLY A 13 5.14 2.02 -4.21
C GLY A 13 3.63 1.97 -4.43
N ALA A 14 2.82 2.32 -3.42
CA ALA A 14 1.40 2.56 -3.64
C ALA A 14 1.23 3.75 -4.60
N THR A 15 0.45 3.53 -5.66
CA THR A 15 0.02 4.53 -6.62
C THR A 15 -1.50 4.61 -6.63
N ASP A 16 -2.05 5.47 -7.47
CA ASP A 16 -3.49 5.67 -7.61
C ASP A 16 -4.22 4.43 -8.18
N ALA A 17 -3.49 3.38 -8.56
CA ALA A 17 -4.04 2.06 -8.88
C ALA A 17 -4.56 1.32 -7.64
N TYR A 18 -4.14 1.72 -6.43
CA TYR A 18 -4.64 1.20 -5.17
C TYR A 18 -5.73 2.14 -4.63
N GLU A 19 -7.00 1.74 -4.76
CA GLU A 19 -8.16 2.52 -4.35
C GLU A 19 -8.06 2.99 -2.89
N GLU A 20 -7.47 2.16 -2.03
CA GLU A 20 -7.26 2.51 -0.62
C GLU A 20 -6.35 3.72 -0.42
N LEU A 21 -5.34 3.90 -1.29
CA LEU A 21 -4.49 5.09 -1.22
C LEU A 21 -5.30 6.34 -1.60
N VAL A 22 -6.10 6.26 -2.66
CA VAL A 22 -6.96 7.37 -3.11
C VAL A 22 -7.96 7.77 -2.01
N LEU A 23 -8.57 6.78 -1.36
CA LEU A 23 -9.47 7.00 -0.22
C LEU A 23 -8.75 7.63 0.97
N ALA A 24 -7.54 7.16 1.30
CA ALA A 24 -6.73 7.71 2.39
C ALA A 24 -6.43 9.20 2.16
N GLU A 25 -6.03 9.58 0.95
CA GLU A 25 -5.68 10.97 0.62
C GLU A 25 -6.89 11.89 0.59
N SER A 26 -8.00 11.43 0.02
CA SER A 26 -9.28 12.15 0.06
C SER A 26 -9.72 12.38 1.51
N LYS A 27 -9.65 11.37 2.38
CA LYS A 27 -10.03 11.50 3.80
C LYS A 27 -9.07 12.39 4.58
N LEU A 28 -7.76 12.32 4.31
CA LEU A 28 -6.77 13.22 4.92
C LEU A 28 -7.04 14.68 4.54
N SER A 29 -7.36 14.95 3.27
CA SER A 29 -7.73 16.29 2.82
C SER A 29 -9.01 16.80 3.52
N LYS A 30 -10.03 15.95 3.65
CA LYS A 30 -11.24 16.29 4.41
C LYS A 30 -10.95 16.52 5.90
N ALA A 31 -10.05 15.73 6.49
CA ALA A 31 -9.64 15.91 7.88
C ALA A 31 -8.98 17.27 8.13
N GLN A 32 -8.14 17.72 7.18
CA GLN A 32 -7.52 19.05 7.22
C GLN A 32 -8.58 20.16 7.13
N ALA A 33 -9.52 20.04 6.20
CA ALA A 33 -10.62 21.01 6.07
C ALA A 33 -11.51 21.07 7.33
N ALA A 34 -11.82 19.93 7.95
CA ALA A 34 -12.57 19.87 9.20
C ALA A 34 -11.82 20.52 10.36
N LEU A 35 -10.49 20.33 10.42
CA LEU A 35 -9.65 20.97 11.43
C LEU A 35 -9.62 22.50 11.26
N GLU A 36 -9.50 22.99 10.02
CA GLU A 36 -9.58 24.42 9.68
C GLU A 36 -10.95 25.02 10.04
N ALA A 37 -12.02 24.25 9.92
CA ALA A 37 -13.37 24.63 10.34
C ALA A 37 -13.61 24.54 11.86
N GLY A 38 -12.63 24.04 12.64
CA GLY A 38 -12.75 23.85 14.09
C GLY A 38 -13.55 22.62 14.51
N ASP A 39 -13.96 21.76 13.57
CA ASP A 39 -14.63 20.49 13.86
C ASP A 39 -13.60 19.39 14.21
N ASN A 40 -13.07 19.48 15.42
CA ASN A 40 -12.02 18.58 15.90
C ASN A 40 -12.46 17.10 15.95
N ARG A 41 -13.77 16.84 16.15
CA ARG A 41 -14.27 15.45 16.23
C ARG A 41 -14.28 14.83 14.84
N GLU A 42 -14.80 15.54 13.85
CA GLU A 42 -14.84 15.08 12.47
C GLU A 42 -13.42 14.96 11.91
N ALA A 43 -12.55 15.95 12.18
CA ALA A 43 -11.14 15.91 11.78
C ALA A 43 -10.43 14.65 12.29
N ARG A 44 -10.62 14.29 13.57
CA ARG A 44 -10.02 13.08 14.15
C ARG A 44 -10.54 11.81 13.50
N LEU A 45 -11.86 11.69 13.34
CA LEU A 45 -12.49 10.51 12.75
C LEU A 45 -12.03 10.29 11.29
N LEU A 46 -11.98 11.35 10.49
CA LEU A 46 -11.47 11.31 9.12
C LEU A 46 -9.99 10.94 9.07
N ALA A 47 -9.18 11.50 9.98
CA ALA A 47 -7.74 11.21 10.04
C ALA A 47 -7.44 9.75 10.44
N GLU A 48 -8.23 9.17 11.35
CA GLU A 48 -8.12 7.76 11.74
C GLU A 48 -8.49 6.83 10.58
N GLN A 49 -9.58 7.13 9.86
CA GLN A 49 -9.97 6.35 8.68
C GLN A 49 -8.93 6.46 7.56
N ALA A 50 -8.41 7.66 7.32
CA ALA A 50 -7.34 7.88 6.35
C ALA A 50 -6.08 7.07 6.70
N GLU A 51 -5.73 6.98 7.98
CA GLU A 51 -4.58 6.20 8.42
C GLU A 51 -4.80 4.69 8.17
N LEU A 52 -6.00 4.19 8.46
CA LEU A 52 -6.34 2.78 8.22
C LEU A 52 -6.27 2.43 6.73
N ASP A 53 -6.84 3.27 5.87
CA ASP A 53 -6.83 3.07 4.42
C ASP A 53 -5.39 3.11 3.87
N ALA A 54 -4.55 4.04 4.35
CA ALA A 54 -3.15 4.13 3.92
C ALA A 54 -2.35 2.86 4.30
N ARG A 55 -2.55 2.34 5.52
CA ARG A 55 -1.91 1.08 5.97
C ARG A 55 -2.42 -0.13 5.18
N LEU A 56 -3.69 -0.12 4.78
CA LEU A 56 -4.23 -1.17 3.92
C LEU A 56 -3.60 -1.11 2.52
N ALA A 57 -3.44 0.07 1.94
CA ALA A 57 -2.74 0.26 0.66
C ALA A 57 -1.29 -0.22 0.74
N GLU A 58 -0.55 0.17 1.78
CA GLU A 58 0.82 -0.29 2.04
C GLU A 58 0.91 -1.82 2.07
N SER A 59 0.03 -2.46 2.84
CA SER A 59 -0.01 -3.93 2.97
C SER A 59 -0.29 -4.63 1.63
N ARG A 60 -1.22 -4.10 0.83
CA ARG A 60 -1.54 -4.66 -0.51
C ARG A 60 -0.36 -4.58 -1.46
N VAL A 61 0.30 -3.42 -1.55
CA VAL A 61 1.50 -3.26 -2.38
C VAL A 61 2.59 -4.23 -1.97
N LEU A 62 2.85 -4.37 -0.67
CA LEU A 62 3.84 -5.30 -0.16
C LEU A 62 3.47 -6.76 -0.45
N LYS A 63 2.18 -7.10 -0.37
CA LYS A 63 1.68 -8.44 -0.76
C LYS A 63 1.95 -8.71 -2.24
N ASP A 64 1.54 -7.80 -3.12
CA ASP A 64 1.70 -7.97 -4.58
C ASP A 64 3.18 -8.11 -4.96
N LYS A 65 4.06 -7.31 -4.33
CA LYS A 65 5.51 -7.41 -4.52
C LYS A 65 6.06 -8.77 -4.07
N ARG A 66 5.59 -9.31 -2.95
CA ARG A 66 6.00 -10.63 -2.47
C ARG A 66 5.52 -11.74 -3.39
N GLU A 67 4.28 -11.68 -3.87
CA GLU A 67 3.73 -12.65 -4.83
C GLU A 67 4.55 -12.65 -6.13
N ALA A 68 4.86 -11.47 -6.67
CA ALA A 68 5.73 -11.36 -7.85
C ALA A 68 7.15 -11.93 -7.63
N GLN A 69 7.73 -11.73 -6.44
CA GLN A 69 9.04 -12.32 -6.10
C GLN A 69 8.98 -13.85 -6.00
N ILE A 70 7.92 -14.40 -5.40
CA ILE A 70 7.70 -15.85 -5.31
C ILE A 70 7.58 -16.45 -6.71
N ASP A 71 6.81 -15.81 -7.60
CA ASP A 71 6.64 -16.27 -8.98
C ASP A 71 7.96 -16.26 -9.77
N ASP A 72 8.76 -15.20 -9.63
CA ASP A 72 10.08 -15.13 -10.27
C ASP A 72 11.03 -16.22 -9.74
N LEU A 73 11.07 -16.44 -8.42
CA LEU A 73 11.87 -17.52 -7.81
C LEU A 73 11.43 -18.90 -8.32
N ASN A 74 10.12 -19.16 -8.38
CA ASN A 74 9.58 -20.40 -8.91
C ASN A 74 10.00 -20.60 -10.37
N ARG A 75 9.92 -19.57 -11.23
CA ARG A 75 10.36 -19.65 -12.63
C ARG A 75 11.86 -19.97 -12.73
N ARG A 76 12.69 -19.36 -11.88
CA ARG A 76 14.14 -19.64 -11.84
C ARG A 76 14.43 -21.08 -11.41
N ILE A 77 13.73 -21.59 -10.39
CA ILE A 77 13.85 -22.98 -9.93
C ILE A 77 13.47 -23.96 -11.05
N GLN A 78 12.38 -23.70 -11.79
CA GLN A 78 11.96 -24.56 -12.89
C GLN A 78 12.99 -24.60 -14.02
N ARG A 79 13.53 -23.44 -14.42
CA ARG A 79 14.62 -23.39 -15.42
C ARG A 79 15.84 -24.17 -14.96
N LEU A 80 16.25 -24.03 -13.70
CA LEU A 80 17.39 -24.76 -13.16
C LEU A 80 17.16 -26.28 -13.18
N ARG A 81 15.95 -26.74 -12.84
CA ARG A 81 15.57 -28.16 -12.91
C ARG A 81 15.63 -28.70 -14.34
N GLN A 82 15.18 -27.92 -15.33
CA GLN A 82 15.27 -28.28 -16.75
C GLN A 82 16.72 -28.44 -17.19
N LEU A 83 17.57 -27.46 -16.92
CA LEU A 83 18.99 -27.50 -17.28
C LEU A 83 19.74 -28.69 -16.65
N LEU A 84 19.45 -29.00 -15.38
CA LEU A 84 20.04 -30.15 -14.69
C LEU A 84 19.50 -31.50 -15.19
N GLY A 85 18.29 -31.51 -15.75
CA GLY A 85 17.70 -32.70 -16.38
C GLY A 85 18.24 -32.97 -17.79
N GLU A 86 18.49 -31.91 -18.57
CA GLU A 86 19.11 -31.97 -19.90
C GLU A 86 20.61 -32.31 -19.85
N ALA A 87 21.29 -31.98 -18.75
CA ALA A 87 22.70 -32.28 -18.54
C ALA A 87 22.97 -33.73 -18.10
N ARG A 88 21.95 -34.60 -18.04
CA ARG A 88 22.06 -36.02 -17.68
C ARG A 88 22.07 -36.94 -18.90
#